data_AF-A0A1I4J7Q0-F1
#
_entry.id   AF-A0A1I4J7Q0-F1
#
_cell.length_a   1.000
_cell.length_b   1.000
_cell.length_c   1.000
_cell.angle_alpha   90.00
_cell.angle_beta   90.00
_cell.angle_gamma   90.00
#
_symmetry.space_group_name_H-M   'P 1'
#
loop_
_entity.id
_entity.type
_entity.pdbx_description
1 polymer ?
#
loop_
_entity_poly.entity_id
_entity_poly.type
_entity_poly.pdbx_seq_one_letter_code
_entity_poly.pdbx_strand_id
1 'polypeptide(L)'
;MGFRFPRQIIASAVWAYHRFAMSTADVEDLLAERGLIFSRDAIRLWVNRFGPHFANCVRRDRPRPNDKWHLDEVVISIRGKKDWLWRAIDAEGDVLDILVQTR
;
A
#
# COMPACT_ATOMS: atom_id res chain seq x y z
N MET A 1 16.40 19.04 -7.37
CA MET A 1 17.12 17.79 -7.04
C MET A 1 16.41 16.62 -7.73
N GLY A 2 16.99 16.15 -8.84
CA GLY A 2 16.39 15.12 -9.69
C GLY A 2 16.50 13.73 -9.07
N PHE A 3 15.45 12.94 -9.19
CA PHE A 3 15.51 11.52 -8.86
C PHE A 3 16.51 10.86 -9.82
N ARG A 4 17.59 10.30 -9.28
CA ARG A 4 18.65 9.61 -10.04
C ARG A 4 18.19 8.28 -10.66
N PHE A 5 16.88 8.02 -10.67
CA PHE A 5 16.28 6.76 -11.05
C PHE A 5 15.16 6.98 -12.06
N PRO A 6 15.07 6.15 -13.12
CA PRO A 6 13.99 6.22 -14.09
C PRO A 6 12.62 6.25 -13.40
N ARG A 7 11.77 7.20 -13.79
CA ARG A 7 10.41 7.38 -13.24
C ARG A 7 9.59 6.08 -13.27
N GLN A 8 9.81 5.24 -14.29
CA GLN A 8 9.14 3.95 -14.45
C GLN A 8 9.48 2.95 -13.33
N ILE A 9 10.72 2.93 -12.84
CA ILE A 9 11.14 2.03 -11.75
C ILE A 9 10.46 2.45 -10.45
N ILE A 10 10.50 3.75 -10.13
CA ILE A 10 9.83 4.31 -8.95
C ILE A 10 8.32 4.03 -9.02
N ALA A 11 7.70 4.27 -10.17
CA ALA A 11 6.28 4.01 -10.38
C ALA A 11 5.92 2.53 -10.18
N SER A 12 6.73 1.63 -10.73
CA SER A 12 6.51 0.18 -10.60
C SER A 12 6.63 -0.29 -9.16
N ALA A 13 7.65 0.20 -8.44
CA ALA A 13 7.88 -0.15 -7.03
C ALA A 13 6.73 0.33 -6.13
N VAL A 14 6.31 1.60 -6.28
CA VAL A 14 5.23 2.18 -5.47
C VAL A 14 3.88 1.56 -5.84
N TRP A 15 3.64 1.26 -7.12
CA TRP A 15 2.44 0.55 -7.55
C TRP A 15 2.36 -0.86 -6.97
N ALA A 16 3.45 -1.65 -7.04
CA ALA A 16 3.48 -2.99 -6.49
C ALA A 16 3.25 -2.99 -4.97
N TYR A 17 3.88 -2.05 -4.26
CA TYR A 17 3.66 -1.83 -2.83
C TYR A 17 2.17 -1.67 -2.49
N HIS A 18 1.47 -0.78 -3.19
CA HIS A 18 0.06 -0.51 -2.92
C HIS A 18 -0.91 -1.55 -3.47
N ARG A 19 -0.63 -2.14 -4.64
CA ARG A 19 -1.55 -3.07 -5.32
C ARG A 19 -1.57 -4.43 -4.65
N PHE A 20 -0.43 -4.90 -4.16
CA PHE A 20 -0.27 -6.25 -3.61
C PHE A 20 -0.02 -6.27 -2.09
N ALA A 21 -0.15 -5.11 -1.43
CA ALA A 21 0.12 -4.95 0.01
C ALA A 21 1.51 -5.47 0.44
N MET A 22 2.50 -5.33 -0.43
CA MET A 22 3.87 -5.77 -0.20
C MET A 22 4.56 -4.93 0.88
N SER A 23 5.48 -5.54 1.62
CA SER A 23 6.41 -4.81 2.48
C SER A 23 7.52 -4.14 1.66
N THR A 24 8.28 -3.22 2.26
CA THR A 24 9.45 -2.64 1.58
C THR A 24 10.56 -3.64 1.31
N ALA A 25 10.57 -4.77 2.03
CA ALA A 25 11.48 -5.89 1.79
C ALA A 25 11.06 -6.68 0.54
N ASP A 26 9.76 -6.99 0.42
CA ASP A 26 9.26 -7.73 -0.76
C ASP A 26 9.48 -6.93 -2.05
N VAL A 27 9.34 -5.60 -2.00
CA VAL A 27 9.63 -4.72 -3.14
C VAL A 27 11.12 -4.64 -3.45
N GLU A 28 11.99 -4.69 -2.43
CA GLU A 28 13.44 -4.76 -2.62
C GLU A 28 13.82 -6.06 -3.35
N ASP A 29 13.29 -7.20 -2.88
CA ASP A 29 13.54 -8.51 -3.48
C ASP A 29 13.04 -8.56 -4.93
N LEU A 30 11.83 -8.05 -5.20
CA LEU A 30 11.25 -7.96 -6.55
C LEU A 30 12.11 -7.12 -7.52
N LEU A 31 12.74 -6.05 -7.02
CA LEU A 31 13.63 -5.23 -7.84
C LEU A 31 15.01 -5.90 -8.01
N ALA A 32 15.50 -6.59 -6.99
CA ALA A 32 16.75 -7.34 -7.04
C ALA A 32 16.67 -8.49 -8.07
N GLU A 33 15.54 -9.19 -8.18
CA GLU A 33 15.28 -10.18 -9.23
C GLU A 33 15.42 -9.61 -10.66
N ARG A 34 15.22 -8.30 -10.83
CA ARG A 34 15.38 -7.57 -12.09
C ARG A 34 16.77 -6.94 -12.26
N GLY A 35 17.71 -7.26 -11.37
CA GLY A 35 19.06 -6.70 -11.35
C GLY A 35 19.14 -5.25 -10.83
N LEU A 36 18.09 -4.75 -10.18
CA LEU A 36 17.99 -3.39 -9.68
C LEU A 36 18.13 -3.37 -8.15
N ILE A 37 19.29 -2.95 -7.65
CA ILE A 37 19.57 -2.94 -6.20
C ILE A 37 19.19 -1.59 -5.60
N PHE A 38 18.25 -1.62 -4.65
CA PHE A 38 17.83 -0.45 -3.89
C PHE A 38 17.68 -0.80 -2.42
N SER A 39 18.01 0.12 -1.52
CA SER A 39 17.74 -0.10 -0.10
C SER A 39 16.25 0.03 0.21
N ARG A 40 15.79 -0.68 1.24
CA ARG A 40 14.44 -0.52 1.84
C ARG A 40 14.11 0.94 2.16
N ASP A 41 15.10 1.72 2.59
CA ASP A 41 14.95 3.14 2.89
C ASP A 41 14.63 3.98 1.65
N ALA A 42 15.26 3.68 0.51
CA ALA A 42 14.97 4.35 -0.76
C ALA A 42 13.54 4.04 -1.22
N ILE A 43 13.12 2.77 -1.12
CA ILE A 43 11.76 2.35 -1.43
C ILE A 43 10.77 3.03 -0.49
N ARG A 44 11.05 3.07 0.83
CA ARG A 44 10.21 3.77 1.81
C ARG A 44 10.05 5.24 1.50
N LEU A 45 11.12 5.93 1.08
CA LEU A 45 11.05 7.33 0.65
C LEU A 45 10.16 7.52 -0.58
N TRP A 46 10.22 6.62 -1.56
CA TRP A 46 9.35 6.67 -2.73
C TRP A 46 7.89 6.41 -2.39
N VAL A 47 7.62 5.40 -1.57
CA VAL A 47 6.27 5.08 -1.08
C VAL A 47 5.70 6.25 -0.29
N ASN A 48 6.46 6.85 0.63
CA ASN A 48 5.97 7.99 1.39
C ASN A 48 5.70 9.22 0.52
N ARG A 49 6.52 9.45 -0.51
CA ARG A 49 6.39 10.62 -1.38
C ARG A 49 5.30 10.47 -2.43
N PHE A 50 5.22 9.31 -3.09
CA PHE A 50 4.35 9.09 -4.24
C PHE A 50 3.13 8.24 -3.91
N GLY A 51 3.15 7.53 -2.79
CA GLY A 51 2.10 6.62 -2.36
C GLY A 51 0.70 7.23 -2.36
N PRO A 52 0.46 8.46 -1.86
CA PRO A 52 -0.87 9.06 -1.94
C PRO A 52 -1.43 9.17 -3.36
N HIS A 53 -0.58 9.52 -4.34
CA HIS A 53 -1.00 9.58 -5.74
C HIS A 53 -1.35 8.21 -6.29
N PHE A 54 -0.50 7.21 -6.05
CA PHE A 54 -0.74 5.84 -6.50
C PHE A 54 -1.95 5.20 -5.81
N ALA A 55 -2.12 5.40 -4.49
CA ALA A 55 -3.28 4.94 -3.76
C ALA A 55 -4.58 5.53 -4.33
N ASN A 56 -4.58 6.81 -4.71
CA ASN A 56 -5.73 7.43 -5.36
C ASN A 56 -6.00 6.86 -6.75
N CYS A 57 -4.97 6.63 -7.57
CA CYS A 57 -5.13 5.96 -8.87
C CYS A 57 -5.66 4.53 -8.71
N VAL A 58 -5.09 3.75 -7.78
CA VAL A 58 -5.56 2.39 -7.49
C VAL A 58 -7.01 2.41 -7.01
N ARG A 59 -7.40 3.33 -6.12
CA ARG A 59 -8.80 3.47 -5.69
C ARG A 59 -9.74 3.86 -6.81
N ARG A 60 -9.33 4.75 -7.72
CA ARG A 60 -10.12 5.17 -8.88
C ARG A 60 -10.33 4.03 -9.88
N ASP A 61 -9.29 3.24 -10.10
CA ASP A 61 -9.29 2.16 -11.08
C ASP A 61 -9.88 0.85 -10.50
N ARG A 62 -10.42 0.88 -9.26
CA ARG A 62 -11.11 -0.26 -8.66
C ARG A 62 -12.42 -0.56 -9.39
N PRO A 63 -12.80 -1.84 -9.48
CA PRO A 63 -14.15 -2.24 -9.89
C PRO A 63 -15.22 -1.56 -9.03
N ARG A 64 -16.44 -1.45 -9.54
CA ARG A 64 -17.57 -1.02 -8.70
C ARG A 64 -17.75 -2.03 -7.56
N PRO A 65 -17.90 -1.56 -6.31
CA PRO A 65 -18.17 -2.44 -5.18
C PRO A 65 -19.39 -3.32 -5.46
N ASN A 66 -19.32 -4.57 -5.02
CA ASN A 66 -20.48 -5.46 -5.06
C ASN A 66 -21.56 -4.96 -4.06
N ASP A 67 -22.84 -5.30 -4.29
CA ASP A 67 -23.96 -4.88 -3.44
C ASP A 67 -23.89 -5.47 -2.02
N LYS A 68 -23.04 -6.48 -1.82
CA LYS A 68 -22.76 -7.12 -0.54
C LYS A 68 -21.39 -6.70 -0.01
N TRP A 69 -21.37 -6.25 1.23
CA TRP A 69 -20.17 -5.88 1.97
C TRP A 69 -20.23 -6.41 3.41
N HIS A 70 -19.04 -6.56 4.00
CA HIS A 70 -18.80 -7.03 5.35
C HIS A 70 -17.93 -6.02 6.10
N LEU A 71 -18.13 -5.92 7.42
CA LEU A 71 -17.30 -5.10 8.30
C LEU A 71 -16.41 -6.03 9.14
N ASP A 72 -15.11 -5.79 9.10
CA ASP A 72 -14.11 -6.53 9.87
C ASP A 72 -13.50 -5.63 10.97
N GLU A 73 -13.31 -6.18 12.16
CA GLU A 73 -12.72 -5.52 13.33
C GLU A 73 -11.42 -6.23 13.72
N VAL A 74 -10.31 -5.50 13.73
CA VAL A 74 -8.98 -6.04 14.07
C VAL A 74 -8.30 -5.12 15.07
N VAL A 75 -7.71 -5.69 16.12
CA VAL A 75 -6.84 -4.93 17.04
C VAL A 75 -5.43 -4.90 16.50
N ILE A 76 -4.91 -3.70 16.25
CA ILE A 76 -3.53 -3.47 15.78
C ILE A 76 -2.71 -2.75 16.86
N SER A 77 -1.38 -2.91 16.82
CA SER A 77 -0.47 -2.21 17.72
C SER A 77 0.31 -1.15 16.95
N ILE A 78 0.08 0.13 17.26
CA ILE A 78 0.80 1.25 16.65
C ILE A 78 1.66 1.92 17.73
N ARG A 79 2.99 1.86 17.57
CA ARG A 79 3.97 2.41 18.53
C ARG A 79 3.74 1.92 19.98
N GLY A 80 3.34 0.65 20.13
CA GLY A 80 3.11 0.02 21.43
C GLY A 80 1.75 0.32 22.07
N LYS A 81 0.87 1.09 21.42
CA LYS A 81 -0.52 1.29 21.83
C LYS A 81 -1.44 0.41 21.01
N LYS A 82 -2.50 -0.11 21.64
CA LYS A 82 -3.55 -0.88 20.94
C LYS A 82 -4.54 0.09 20.31
N ASP A 83 -4.81 -0.09 19.03
CA ASP A 83 -5.81 0.64 18.26
C ASP A 83 -6.77 -0.36 17.58
N TRP A 84 -7.99 0.09 17.30
CA TRP A 84 -9.02 -0.67 16.60
C TRP A 84 -9.04 -0.28 15.14
N LEU A 85 -8.82 -1.25 14.27
CA LEU A 85 -8.92 -1.14 12.83
C LEU A 85 -10.26 -1.72 12.38
N TRP A 86 -11.09 -0.88 11.78
CA TRP A 86 -12.33 -1.26 11.12
C TRP A 86 -12.11 -1.24 9.61
N ARG A 87 -12.49 -2.31 8.91
CA ARG A 87 -12.39 -2.39 7.45
C ARG A 87 -13.73 -2.76 6.86
N ALA A 88 -14.27 -1.91 5.99
CA ALA A 88 -15.36 -2.29 5.11
C ALA A 88 -14.78 -3.00 3.90
N ILE A 89 -15.23 -4.21 3.61
CA ILE A 89 -14.72 -5.07 2.54
C ILE A 89 -15.92 -5.58 1.73
N ASP A 90 -15.84 -5.56 0.41
CA ASP A 90 -16.88 -6.18 -0.42
C ASP A 90 -16.77 -7.71 -0.48
N ALA A 91 -17.72 -8.35 -1.16
CA ALA A 91 -17.78 -9.80 -1.31
C ALA A 91 -16.59 -10.41 -2.07
N GLU A 92 -15.84 -9.62 -2.86
CA GLU A 92 -14.66 -10.06 -3.61
C GLU A 92 -13.35 -9.85 -2.83
N GLY A 93 -13.43 -9.24 -1.65
CA GLY A 93 -12.27 -8.97 -0.80
C GLY A 93 -11.63 -7.61 -1.02
N ASP A 94 -12.24 -6.73 -1.82
CA ASP A 94 -11.76 -5.37 -2.03
C ASP A 94 -12.15 -4.48 -0.84
N VAL A 95 -11.16 -3.80 -0.26
CA VAL A 95 -11.37 -2.90 0.89
C VAL A 95 -11.99 -1.59 0.43
N LEU A 96 -13.22 -1.33 0.84
CA LEU A 96 -14.01 -0.13 0.51
C LEU A 96 -13.59 1.08 1.35
N ASP A 97 -13.44 0.89 2.65
CA ASP A 97 -13.04 1.96 3.58
C ASP A 97 -12.31 1.40 4.81
N ILE A 98 -11.54 2.26 5.48
CA ILE A 98 -10.75 1.93 6.66
C ILE A 98 -10.88 3.04 7.70
N LEU A 99 -11.24 2.67 8.93
CA LEU A 99 -11.23 3.55 10.09
C LEU A 99 -10.29 3.00 11.16
N VAL A 100 -9.39 3.84 11.67
CA VAL A 100 -8.56 3.53 12.84
C VAL A 100 -9.03 4.37 14.01
N GLN A 101 -9.33 3.71 15.13
CA GLN A 101 -9.79 4.35 16.36
C GLN A 101 -8.90 3.96 17.54
N THR A 102 -8.35 4.96 18.21
CA THR A 102 -7.70 4.79 19.52
C THR A 102 -8.78 4.76 20.60
N ARG A 103 -8.72 3.79 21.53
CA ARG A 103 -9.47 3.87 22.80
C ARG A 103 -8.58 4.32 23.94
#